data_AF-A3LV09-F1
#
_entry.id   AF-A3LV09-F1
#
_cell.length_a   1.000
_cell.length_b   1.000
_cell.length_c   1.000
_cell.angle_alpha   90.00
_cell.angle_beta   90.00
_cell.angle_gamma   90.00
#
_symmetry.space_group_name_H-M   'P 1'
#
loop_
_entity.id
_entity.type
_entity.pdbx_description
1 polymer ?
#
loop_
_entity_poly.entity_id
_entity_poly.type
_entity_poly.pdbx_seq_one_letter_code
_entity_poly.pdbx_strand_id
1 'polypeptide(L)'
;MSEQLQLYSGAICTAIPAPIKACLVDVSHIRQIPDNQEVFLIEDHRKNPKFDKSLIFDLLESVPAKSYTEAIATHIEELVEPNESATNWFIENLTRDNFQQEVNFSFIEHANSRKDAAEPDSPVAVFTFIAFIRLDRVETDVLITLNVPLAEQIDPQQFLKYLGSSGEVVEAYEDLKKQYLVFRDIGYNYFVEDWGLFGM
;
A
#
# COMPACT_ATOMS: atom_id res chain seq x y z
N MET A 1 11.26 -17.78 0.09
CA MET A 1 10.41 -18.20 1.21
C MET A 1 9.80 -16.93 1.80
N SER A 2 8.52 -16.98 2.20
CA SER A 2 7.87 -15.89 2.93
C SER A 2 8.17 -16.02 4.43
N GLU A 3 8.17 -14.89 5.12
CA GLU A 3 8.30 -14.78 6.57
C GLU A 3 7.12 -14.00 7.15
N GLN A 4 6.89 -14.15 8.44
CA GLN A 4 5.88 -13.39 9.16
C GLN A 4 6.43 -12.00 9.55
N LEU A 5 5.65 -10.96 9.31
CA LEU A 5 5.81 -9.63 9.85
C LEU A 5 4.75 -9.43 10.94
N GLN A 6 5.20 -9.03 12.13
CA GLN A 6 4.34 -8.76 13.28
C GLN A 6 4.09 -7.25 13.36
N LEU A 7 2.83 -6.88 13.58
CA LEU A 7 2.32 -5.51 13.60
C LEU A 7 1.55 -5.28 14.91
N TYR A 8 1.54 -4.05 15.42
CA TYR A 8 0.80 -3.65 16.62
C TYR A 8 1.12 -4.56 17.81
N SER A 9 2.41 -4.66 18.13
CA SER A 9 2.92 -5.56 19.19
C SER A 9 2.54 -7.04 19.01
N GLY A 10 2.30 -7.47 17.77
CA GLY A 10 1.96 -8.85 17.41
C GLY A 10 0.47 -9.18 17.47
N ALA A 11 -0.41 -8.19 17.65
CA ALA A 11 -1.84 -8.41 17.55
C ALA A 11 -2.30 -8.69 16.11
N ILE A 12 -1.53 -8.22 15.13
CA ILE A 12 -1.77 -8.44 13.71
C ILE A 12 -0.49 -9.00 13.10
N CYS A 13 -0.64 -9.88 12.11
CA CYS A 13 0.47 -10.38 11.34
C CYS A 13 0.18 -10.36 9.83
N THR A 14 1.23 -10.42 9.03
CA THR A 14 1.14 -10.65 7.59
C THR A 14 2.33 -11.46 7.08
N ALA A 15 2.22 -12.01 5.87
CA ALA A 15 3.32 -12.66 5.18
C ALA A 15 4.04 -11.66 4.27
N ILE A 16 5.37 -11.66 4.32
CA ILE A 16 6.22 -10.85 3.47
C ILE A 16 7.38 -11.68 2.90
N PRO A 17 7.80 -11.50 1.64
CA PRO A 17 8.97 -12.21 1.12
C PRO A 17 10.24 -11.88 1.92
N ALA A 18 11.01 -12.91 2.29
CA ALA A 18 12.24 -12.74 3.08
C ALA A 18 13.24 -11.70 2.50
N PRO A 19 13.46 -11.63 1.17
CA PRO A 19 14.34 -10.60 0.60
C PRO A 19 13.84 -9.17 0.79
N ILE A 20 12.52 -8.98 0.82
CA ILE A 20 11.91 -7.65 1.04
C ILE A 20 11.95 -7.30 2.53
N LYS A 21 11.67 -8.28 3.40
CA LYS A 21 11.75 -8.09 4.85
C LYS A 21 13.14 -7.68 5.32
N ALA A 22 14.19 -8.22 4.68
CA ALA A 22 15.57 -7.86 4.97
C ALA A 22 15.90 -6.39 4.62
N CYS A 23 15.11 -5.74 3.76
CA CYS A 23 15.23 -4.33 3.39
C CYS A 23 14.26 -3.42 4.18
N LEU A 24 13.45 -3.97 5.10
CA LEU A 24 12.52 -3.15 5.87
C LEU A 24 13.24 -2.42 6.99
N VAL A 25 13.02 -1.10 7.05
CA VAL A 25 13.41 -0.25 8.17
C VAL A 25 12.14 0.23 8.85
N ASP A 26 11.96 -0.19 10.10
CA ASP A 26 10.88 0.28 10.96
C ASP A 26 11.13 1.74 11.38
N VAL A 27 10.21 2.63 10.97
CA VAL A 27 10.33 4.07 11.18
C VAL A 27 10.09 4.46 12.65
N SER A 28 9.41 3.62 13.44
CA SER A 28 9.17 3.86 14.87
C SER A 28 10.47 3.94 15.69
N HIS A 29 11.53 3.26 15.23
CA HIS A 29 12.87 3.34 15.82
C HIS A 29 13.59 4.68 15.57
N ILE A 30 13.11 5.46 14.60
CA ILE A 30 13.71 6.74 14.18
C ILE A 30 12.91 7.92 14.73
N ARG A 31 11.57 7.84 14.67
CA ARG A 31 10.67 8.89 15.15
C ARG A 31 9.37 8.28 15.68
N GLN A 32 8.66 9.06 16.48
CA GLN A 32 7.29 8.71 16.84
C GLN A 32 6.38 8.72 15.59
N ILE A 33 5.51 7.73 15.54
CA ILE A 33 4.41 7.56 14.59
C ILE A 33 3.10 7.42 15.37
N PRO A 34 1.94 7.71 14.77
CA PRO A 34 0.64 7.47 15.40
C PRO A 34 0.49 6.01 15.87
N ASP A 35 -0.18 5.80 16.99
CA ASP A 35 -0.35 4.47 17.59
C ASP A 35 -1.15 3.49 16.70
N ASN A 36 -1.99 4.04 15.83
CA ASN A 36 -2.80 3.30 14.86
C ASN A 36 -2.08 3.04 13.53
N GLN A 37 -0.78 3.34 13.44
CA GLN A 37 0.04 3.16 12.24
C GLN A 37 1.27 2.30 12.49
N GLU A 38 1.63 1.50 11.48
CA GLU A 38 2.92 0.84 11.34
C GLU A 38 3.57 1.31 10.04
N VAL A 39 4.74 1.91 10.13
CA VAL A 39 5.40 2.58 8.99
C VAL A 39 6.77 1.97 8.75
N PHE A 40 6.97 1.44 7.55
CA PHE A 40 8.24 0.88 7.12
C PHE A 40 8.77 1.59 5.87
N LEU A 41 10.08 1.80 5.82
CA LEU A 41 10.79 2.07 4.57
C LEU A 41 11.25 0.73 3.97
N ILE A 42 11.18 0.61 2.64
CA ILE A 42 11.80 -0.49 1.91
C ILE A 42 12.99 0.10 1.18
N GLU A 43 14.19 -0.16 1.71
CA GLU A 43 15.43 0.33 1.15
C GLU A 43 15.73 -0.35 -0.20
N ASP A 44 16.03 0.46 -1.21
CA ASP A 44 16.52 -0.06 -2.49
C ASP A 44 18.03 -0.24 -2.44
N HIS A 45 18.51 -1.46 -2.23
CA HIS A 45 19.95 -1.76 -2.21
C HIS A 45 20.53 -2.13 -3.59
N ARG A 46 19.79 -1.90 -4.69
CA ARG A 46 20.32 -2.12 -6.05
C ARG A 46 21.50 -1.18 -6.32
N LYS A 47 22.36 -1.52 -7.28
CA LYS A 47 23.58 -0.74 -7.61
C LYS A 47 23.31 0.72 -8.01
N ASN A 48 22.12 1.00 -8.53
CA ASN A 48 21.64 2.34 -8.88
C ASN A 48 20.23 2.50 -8.28
N PRO A 49 20.14 2.76 -6.96
CA PRO A 49 18.84 2.95 -6.33
C PRO A 49 18.24 4.26 -6.85
N LYS A 50 16.97 4.22 -7.23
CA LYS A 50 16.26 5.44 -7.62
C LYS A 50 15.69 6.11 -6.38
N PHE A 51 14.72 5.46 -5.75
CA PHE A 51 14.02 5.97 -4.58
C PHE A 51 13.64 4.81 -3.66
N ASP A 52 13.75 5.02 -2.36
CA ASP A 52 13.18 4.12 -1.37
C ASP A 52 11.65 4.17 -1.42
N LYS A 53 11.01 3.09 -0.98
CA LYS A 53 9.54 2.97 -0.94
C LYS A 53 9.07 3.03 0.50
N SER A 54 7.79 3.35 0.72
CA SER A 54 7.19 3.23 2.04
C SER A 54 6.01 2.28 2.02
N LEU A 55 5.96 1.39 3.01
CA LEU A 55 4.87 0.47 3.28
C LEU A 55 4.22 0.90 4.61
N ILE A 56 2.94 1.23 4.57
CA ILE A 56 2.21 1.74 5.72
C ILE A 56 0.99 0.85 5.96
N PHE A 57 0.77 0.46 7.20
CA PHE A 57 -0.48 -0.13 7.68
C PHE A 57 -1.15 0.91 8.57
N ASP A 58 -2.41 1.20 8.32
CA ASP A 58 -3.19 2.19 9.08
C ASP A 58 -4.52 1.58 9.51
N LEU A 59 -4.87 1.74 10.80
CA LEU A 59 -6.16 1.37 11.36
C LEU A 59 -7.02 2.61 11.48
N LEU A 60 -7.99 2.75 10.59
CA LEU A 60 -8.88 3.90 10.48
C LEU A 60 -10.27 3.57 11.00
N GLU A 61 -11.02 4.58 11.42
CA GLU A 61 -12.44 4.43 11.69
C GLU A 61 -13.18 4.05 10.39
N SER A 62 -14.11 3.11 10.48
CA SER A 62 -14.92 2.72 9.32
C SER A 62 -15.79 3.88 8.86
N VAL A 63 -15.65 4.26 7.60
CA VAL A 63 -16.49 5.31 7.02
C VAL A 63 -17.90 4.80 6.69
N PRO A 64 -18.94 5.64 6.85
CA PRO A 64 -20.32 5.26 6.54
C PRO A 64 -20.53 5.15 5.03
N ALA A 65 -20.27 3.97 4.47
CA ALA A 65 -20.31 3.68 3.04
C ALA A 65 -20.98 2.33 2.77
N LYS A 66 -21.79 2.26 1.70
CA LYS A 66 -22.53 1.05 1.30
C LYS A 66 -21.77 0.15 0.34
N SER A 67 -20.65 0.64 -0.19
CA SER A 67 -19.82 -0.09 -1.13
C SER A 67 -18.35 0.27 -0.94
N TYR A 68 -17.46 -0.60 -1.43
CA TYR A 68 -16.03 -0.31 -1.53
C TYR A 68 -15.77 1.03 -2.23
N THR A 69 -16.43 1.29 -3.36
CA THR A 69 -16.22 2.51 -4.15
C THR A 69 -16.51 3.79 -3.37
N GLU A 70 -17.58 3.78 -2.55
CA GLU A 70 -17.91 4.91 -1.67
C GLU A 70 -16.87 5.04 -0.54
N ALA A 71 -16.48 3.92 0.09
CA ALA A 71 -15.55 3.93 1.21
C ALA A 71 -14.15 4.40 0.79
N ILE A 72 -13.62 3.83 -0.29
CA ILE A 72 -12.26 4.13 -0.76
C ILE A 72 -12.13 5.57 -1.26
N ALA A 73 -13.20 6.14 -1.82
CA ALA A 73 -13.19 7.53 -2.26
C ALA A 73 -12.93 8.48 -1.08
N THR A 74 -13.60 8.26 0.06
CA THR A 74 -13.37 9.04 1.29
C THR A 74 -11.94 8.89 1.80
N HIS A 75 -11.42 7.66 1.87
CA HIS A 75 -10.03 7.44 2.33
C HIS A 75 -8.98 8.03 1.38
N ILE A 76 -9.22 8.04 0.07
CA ILE A 76 -8.29 8.61 -0.91
C ILE A 76 -8.18 10.14 -0.79
N GLU A 77 -9.26 10.83 -0.43
CA GLU A 77 -9.22 12.29 -0.20
C GLU A 77 -8.23 12.66 0.91
N GLU A 78 -7.96 11.76 1.86
CA GLU A 78 -6.99 11.95 2.95
C GLU A 78 -5.57 11.55 2.57
N LEU A 79 -5.39 10.75 1.52
CA LEU A 79 -4.06 10.33 1.03
C LEU A 79 -3.37 11.38 0.15
N VAL A 80 -4.14 12.27 -0.46
CA VAL A 80 -3.63 13.31 -1.37
C VAL A 80 -3.67 14.69 -0.73
N GLU A 81 -2.91 15.63 -1.30
CA GLU A 81 -2.91 17.02 -0.80
C GLU A 81 -4.33 17.65 -0.92
N PRO A 82 -4.75 18.56 -0.01
CA PRO A 82 -6.13 19.08 0.05
C PRO A 82 -6.68 19.77 -1.22
N ASN A 83 -5.84 20.03 -2.23
CA ASN A 83 -6.23 20.62 -3.51
C ASN A 83 -5.94 19.71 -4.71
N GLU A 84 -5.56 18.46 -4.44
CA GLU A 84 -5.37 17.42 -5.44
C GLU A 84 -6.53 16.43 -5.39
N SER A 85 -6.80 15.79 -6.51
CA SER A 85 -7.67 14.63 -6.57
C SER A 85 -6.93 13.52 -7.29
N ALA A 86 -7.11 12.29 -6.81
CA ALA A 86 -6.57 11.12 -7.48
C ALA A 86 -7.69 10.18 -7.89
N THR A 87 -7.56 9.64 -9.10
CA THR A 87 -8.49 8.63 -9.59
C THR A 87 -8.16 7.29 -8.96
N ASN A 88 -9.13 6.63 -8.32
CA ASN A 88 -8.98 5.25 -7.89
C ASN A 88 -9.02 4.30 -9.09
N TRP A 89 -7.95 3.55 -9.29
CA TRP A 89 -7.87 2.50 -10.32
C TRP A 89 -7.97 1.13 -9.65
N PHE A 90 -9.18 0.57 -9.66
CA PHE A 90 -9.44 -0.77 -9.11
C PHE A 90 -8.68 -1.86 -9.89
N ILE A 91 -8.05 -2.78 -9.16
CA ILE A 91 -7.30 -3.90 -9.72
C ILE A 91 -8.11 -5.20 -9.58
N GLU A 92 -8.33 -5.66 -8.34
CA GLU A 92 -9.01 -6.92 -8.05
C GLU A 92 -9.59 -6.93 -6.63
N ASN A 93 -10.56 -7.80 -6.40
CA ASN A 93 -11.09 -8.14 -5.08
C ASN A 93 -10.80 -9.62 -4.81
N LEU A 94 -10.23 -9.90 -3.65
CA LEU A 94 -9.94 -11.26 -3.20
C LEU A 94 -10.70 -11.54 -1.90
N THR A 95 -11.36 -12.69 -1.83
CA THR A 95 -12.00 -13.18 -0.60
C THR A 95 -11.10 -14.20 0.08
N ARG A 96 -10.93 -14.08 1.39
CA ARG A 96 -10.27 -15.11 2.20
C ARG A 96 -11.30 -16.14 2.69
N ASP A 97 -11.18 -17.37 2.19
CA ASP A 97 -12.14 -18.46 2.39
C ASP A 97 -12.53 -18.70 3.86
N ASN A 98 -11.58 -18.56 4.78
CA ASN A 98 -11.79 -18.91 6.19
C ASN A 98 -12.58 -17.86 6.99
N PHE A 99 -12.67 -16.62 6.50
CA PHE A 99 -13.25 -15.50 7.27
C PHE A 99 -14.27 -14.68 6.47
N GLN A 100 -14.52 -15.04 5.21
CA GLN A 100 -15.31 -14.23 4.27
C GLN A 100 -14.86 -12.76 4.23
N GLN A 101 -13.59 -12.53 4.53
CA GLN A 101 -13.02 -11.19 4.57
C GLN A 101 -12.51 -10.84 3.18
N GLU A 102 -13.06 -9.75 2.65
CA GLU A 102 -12.65 -9.20 1.37
C GLU A 102 -11.42 -8.30 1.52
N VAL A 103 -10.56 -8.35 0.52
CA VAL A 103 -9.44 -7.42 0.34
C VAL A 103 -9.59 -6.82 -1.05
N ASN A 104 -9.81 -5.51 -1.10
CA ASN A 104 -9.91 -4.77 -2.35
C ASN A 104 -8.56 -4.13 -2.66
N PHE A 105 -8.02 -4.42 -3.83
CA PHE A 105 -6.77 -3.87 -4.31
C PHE A 105 -7.03 -2.81 -5.38
N SER A 106 -6.36 -1.68 -5.23
CA SER A 106 -6.39 -0.58 -6.20
C SER A 106 -5.08 0.17 -6.19
N PHE A 107 -4.97 1.19 -7.02
CA PHE A 107 -3.91 2.18 -6.91
C PHE A 107 -4.42 3.58 -7.22
N ILE A 108 -3.63 4.56 -6.77
CA ILE A 108 -3.72 5.94 -7.19
C ILE A 108 -2.34 6.42 -7.67
N GLU A 109 -2.34 7.49 -8.45
CA GLU A 109 -1.13 8.22 -8.78
C GLU A 109 -1.41 9.71 -8.56
N HIS A 110 -0.49 10.39 -7.90
CA HIS A 110 -0.56 11.84 -7.69
C HIS A 110 0.81 12.48 -7.89
N ALA A 111 0.83 13.80 -8.08
CA ALA A 111 2.07 14.53 -8.28
C ALA A 111 2.90 14.54 -6.99
N ASN A 112 4.23 14.53 -7.11
CA ASN A 112 5.08 14.79 -5.96
C ASN A 112 5.12 16.31 -5.68
N SER A 113 4.20 16.78 -4.83
CA SER A 113 4.10 18.18 -4.40
C SER A 113 5.36 18.70 -3.69
N ARG A 114 6.20 17.79 -3.17
CA ARG A 114 7.46 18.07 -2.47
C ARG A 114 8.69 17.95 -3.36
N LYS A 115 8.52 17.86 -4.69
CA LYS A 115 9.63 17.84 -5.62
C LYS A 115 10.52 19.07 -5.37
N ASP A 116 11.75 18.82 -4.93
CA ASP A 116 12.72 19.90 -4.80
C ASP A 116 13.14 20.34 -6.21
N ALA A 117 12.84 21.59 -6.56
CA ALA A 117 13.23 22.17 -7.84
C ALA A 117 14.76 22.24 -8.01
N ALA A 118 15.52 22.15 -6.91
CA ALA A 118 16.97 22.10 -6.89
C ALA A 118 17.54 20.69 -7.11
N GLU A 119 16.72 19.63 -7.04
CA GLU A 119 17.12 18.24 -7.28
C GLU A 119 16.47 17.71 -8.57
N PRO A 120 17.16 17.79 -9.72
CA PRO A 120 16.59 17.39 -11.01
C PRO A 120 16.12 15.94 -11.05
N ASP A 121 16.75 15.08 -10.25
CA ASP A 121 16.47 13.66 -10.14
C ASP A 121 15.42 13.32 -9.07
N SER A 122 14.79 14.32 -8.43
CA SER A 122 13.67 14.07 -7.52
C SER A 122 12.49 13.40 -8.23
N PRO A 123 11.76 12.49 -7.56
CA PRO A 123 10.62 11.83 -8.15
C PRO A 123 9.55 12.85 -8.53
N VAL A 124 8.90 12.66 -9.67
CA VAL A 124 7.88 13.58 -10.20
C VAL A 124 6.46 13.20 -9.79
N ALA A 125 6.25 11.91 -9.48
CA ALA A 125 4.97 11.36 -9.08
C ALA A 125 5.17 10.30 -8.00
N VAL A 126 4.10 10.01 -7.26
CA VAL A 126 4.02 8.89 -6.32
C VAL A 126 2.89 7.98 -6.79
N PHE A 127 3.22 6.71 -7.00
CA PHE A 127 2.29 5.66 -7.35
C PHE A 127 2.01 4.82 -6.11
N THR A 128 0.78 4.86 -5.62
CA THR A 128 0.40 4.26 -4.34
C THR A 128 -0.53 3.08 -4.59
N PHE A 129 -0.04 1.87 -4.33
CA PHE A 129 -0.91 0.71 -4.22
C PHE A 129 -1.67 0.76 -2.91
N ILE A 130 -2.94 0.35 -2.94
CA ILE A 130 -3.84 0.36 -1.79
C ILE A 130 -4.48 -1.01 -1.65
N ALA A 131 -4.45 -1.56 -0.43
CA ALA A 131 -5.24 -2.72 -0.04
C ALA A 131 -6.18 -2.26 1.07
N PHE A 132 -7.47 -2.37 0.80
CA PHE A 132 -8.56 -1.98 1.69
C PHE A 132 -9.23 -3.22 2.27
N ILE A 133 -9.31 -3.28 3.59
CA ILE A 133 -9.92 -4.39 4.34
C ILE A 133 -10.86 -3.80 5.38
N ARG A 134 -12.15 -4.13 5.31
CA ARG A 134 -13.11 -3.72 6.34
C ARG A 134 -13.23 -4.78 7.43
N LEU A 135 -13.14 -4.35 8.69
CA LEU A 135 -13.34 -5.15 9.89
C LEU A 135 -14.69 -4.77 10.53
N ASP A 136 -15.81 -5.21 9.95
CA ASP A 136 -17.16 -4.80 10.38
C ASP A 136 -17.43 -5.03 11.87
N ARG A 137 -16.85 -6.09 12.46
CA ARG A 137 -17.02 -6.45 13.87
C ARG A 137 -16.55 -5.36 14.84
N VAL A 138 -15.59 -4.55 14.42
CA VAL A 138 -14.91 -3.55 15.26
C VAL A 138 -14.91 -2.17 14.63
N GLU A 139 -15.78 -1.95 13.63
CA GLU A 139 -15.97 -0.65 12.96
C GLU A 139 -14.65 -0.01 12.49
N THR A 140 -13.72 -0.83 11.99
CA THR A 140 -12.39 -0.39 11.54
C THR A 140 -12.21 -0.66 10.05
N ASP A 141 -11.71 0.33 9.31
CA ASP A 141 -11.17 0.16 7.97
C ASP A 141 -9.64 0.07 8.06
N VAL A 142 -9.07 -1.01 7.55
CA VAL A 142 -7.61 -1.17 7.43
C VAL A 142 -7.20 -0.69 6.05
N LEU A 143 -6.28 0.26 6.03
CA LEU A 143 -5.66 0.77 4.81
C LEU A 143 -4.18 0.40 4.81
N ILE A 144 -3.80 -0.50 3.91
CA ILE A 144 -2.39 -0.81 3.66
C ILE A 144 -1.99 -0.06 2.40
N THR A 145 -0.90 0.69 2.43
CA THR A 145 -0.41 1.44 1.28
C THR A 145 1.05 1.14 0.99
N LEU A 146 1.39 0.99 -0.29
CA LEU A 146 2.76 0.94 -0.76
C LEU A 146 3.00 2.11 -1.70
N ASN A 147 3.76 3.10 -1.24
CA ASN A 147 4.11 4.28 -2.02
C ASN A 147 5.39 4.02 -2.81
N VAL A 148 5.30 4.10 -4.12
CA VAL A 148 6.41 3.91 -5.07
C VAL A 148 6.69 5.24 -5.75
N PRO A 149 7.78 5.95 -5.38
CA PRO A 149 8.15 7.19 -6.08
C PRO A 149 8.60 6.89 -7.51
N LEU A 150 8.15 7.70 -8.46
CA LEU A 150 8.40 7.52 -9.89
C LEU A 150 9.13 8.71 -10.50
N ALA A 151 10.02 8.42 -11.45
CA ALA A 151 10.73 9.42 -12.24
C ALA A 151 9.85 10.02 -13.35
N GLU A 152 8.78 9.32 -13.74
CA GLU A 152 7.81 9.74 -14.75
C GLU A 152 6.42 9.22 -14.40
N GLN A 153 5.38 9.84 -14.95
CA GLN A 153 4.01 9.41 -14.76
C GLN A 153 3.69 8.13 -15.53
N ILE A 154 2.71 7.36 -15.03
CA ILE A 154 2.28 6.10 -15.63
C ILE A 154 0.93 6.29 -16.30
N ASP A 155 0.75 5.71 -17.49
CA ASP A 155 -0.60 5.57 -18.04
C ASP A 155 -1.32 4.43 -17.27
N PRO A 156 -2.32 4.76 -16.43
CA PRO A 156 -2.95 3.78 -15.55
C PRO A 156 -3.70 2.70 -16.33
N GLN A 157 -4.27 3.03 -17.51
CA GLN A 157 -4.99 2.06 -18.32
C GLN A 157 -4.04 1.07 -19.00
N GLN A 158 -2.87 1.55 -19.44
CA GLN A 158 -1.82 0.67 -19.98
C GLN A 158 -1.25 -0.22 -18.89
N PHE A 159 -1.01 0.32 -17.69
CA PHE A 159 -0.54 -0.49 -16.56
C PHE A 159 -1.54 -1.58 -16.18
N LEU A 160 -2.85 -1.28 -16.08
CA LEU A 160 -3.87 -2.29 -15.81
C LEU A 160 -3.90 -3.40 -16.87
N LYS A 161 -3.79 -3.04 -18.16
CA LYS A 161 -3.69 -4.02 -19.26
C LYS A 161 -2.44 -4.89 -19.11
N TYR A 162 -1.30 -4.29 -18.75
CA TYR A 162 -0.04 -5.01 -18.53
C TYR A 162 -0.08 -5.91 -17.30
N LEU A 163 -0.81 -5.53 -16.25
CA LEU A 163 -0.97 -6.34 -15.06
C LEU A 163 -1.69 -7.65 -15.38
N GLY A 164 -2.78 -7.58 -16.16
CA GLY A 164 -3.58 -8.73 -16.58
C GLY A 164 -3.06 -9.53 -17.78
N SER A 165 -1.95 -9.12 -18.42
CA SER A 165 -1.42 -9.80 -19.61
C SER A 165 0.11 -9.84 -19.65
N SER A 166 0.68 -10.53 -20.66
CA SER A 166 2.10 -10.47 -21.00
C SER A 166 2.26 -9.65 -22.28
N GLY A 167 2.06 -8.33 -22.18
CA GLY A 167 2.23 -7.38 -23.28
C GLY A 167 3.68 -6.94 -23.49
N GLU A 168 3.90 -5.96 -24.36
CA GLU A 168 5.21 -5.33 -24.57
C GLU A 168 5.75 -4.78 -23.24
N VAL A 169 7.01 -5.12 -22.93
CA VAL A 169 7.60 -4.87 -21.61
C VAL A 169 8.17 -3.45 -21.56
N VAL A 170 7.45 -2.56 -20.89
CA VAL A 170 8.00 -1.29 -20.39
C VAL A 170 8.63 -1.58 -19.02
N GLU A 171 9.91 -1.21 -18.83
CA GLU A 171 10.66 -1.51 -17.59
C GLU A 171 9.94 -1.02 -16.32
N ALA A 172 9.35 0.19 -16.37
CA ALA A 172 8.59 0.76 -15.27
C ALA A 172 7.35 -0.09 -14.90
N TYR A 173 6.64 -0.65 -15.88
CA TYR A 173 5.46 -1.49 -15.64
C TYR A 173 5.85 -2.84 -15.05
N GLU A 174 6.98 -3.40 -15.47
CA GLU A 174 7.52 -4.64 -14.91
C GLU A 174 7.97 -4.45 -13.45
N ASP A 175 8.61 -3.33 -13.10
CA ASP A 175 8.95 -3.03 -11.69
C ASP A 175 7.66 -2.86 -10.86
N LEU A 176 6.71 -2.05 -11.32
CA LEU A 176 5.42 -1.85 -10.63
C LEU A 176 4.62 -3.15 -10.49
N LYS A 177 4.62 -4.03 -11.49
CA LYS A 177 3.99 -5.36 -11.40
C LYS A 177 4.66 -6.22 -10.33
N LYS A 178 5.99 -6.20 -10.23
CA LYS A 178 6.71 -6.90 -9.13
C LYS A 178 6.36 -6.32 -7.77
N GLN A 179 6.32 -5.00 -7.63
CA GLN A 179 5.89 -4.35 -6.38
C GLN A 179 4.46 -4.76 -6.03
N TYR A 180 3.56 -4.75 -7.02
CA TYR A 180 2.16 -5.15 -6.83
C TYR A 180 2.03 -6.60 -6.35
N LEU A 181 2.76 -7.55 -6.95
CA LEU A 181 2.68 -8.96 -6.54
C LEU A 181 3.10 -9.14 -5.07
N VAL A 182 4.17 -8.46 -4.64
CA VAL A 182 4.59 -8.46 -3.23
C VAL A 182 3.52 -7.82 -2.34
N PHE A 183 3.01 -6.66 -2.74
CA PHE A 183 1.99 -5.92 -2.00
C PHE A 183 0.66 -6.70 -1.88
N ARG A 184 0.26 -7.37 -2.96
CA ARG A 184 -0.90 -8.24 -3.03
C ARG A 184 -0.77 -9.39 -2.03
N ASP A 185 0.40 -10.02 -1.95
CA ASP A 185 0.66 -11.08 -0.97
C ASP A 185 0.59 -10.53 0.47
N ILE A 186 1.14 -9.34 0.73
CA ILE A 186 1.06 -8.68 2.05
C ILE A 186 -0.40 -8.40 2.44
N GLY A 187 -1.18 -7.78 1.55
CA GLY A 187 -2.58 -7.46 1.82
C GLY A 187 -3.45 -8.71 1.95
N TYR A 188 -3.20 -9.72 1.12
CA TYR A 188 -3.96 -10.99 1.17
C TYR A 188 -3.66 -11.77 2.45
N ASN A 189 -2.43 -11.76 2.95
CA ASN A 189 -2.04 -12.48 4.16
C ASN A 189 -2.16 -11.65 5.46
N TYR A 190 -2.67 -10.42 5.39
CA TYR A 190 -2.99 -9.63 6.58
C TYR A 190 -3.99 -10.38 7.46
N PHE A 191 -3.69 -10.54 8.75
CA PHE A 191 -4.48 -11.35 9.66
C PHE A 191 -4.45 -10.77 11.07
N VAL A 192 -5.64 -10.64 11.69
CA VAL A 192 -5.78 -10.22 13.09
C VAL A 192 -5.67 -11.45 13.99
N GLU A 193 -4.56 -11.58 14.71
CA GLU A 193 -4.30 -12.67 15.65
C GLU A 193 -4.98 -12.42 16.99
N ASP A 194 -4.90 -11.19 17.50
CA ASP A 194 -5.48 -10.77 18.77
C ASP A 194 -6.47 -9.62 18.58
N TRP A 195 -7.75 -9.93 18.78
CA TRP A 195 -8.82 -8.95 18.68
C TRP A 195 -8.94 -8.03 19.91
N GLY A 196 -8.23 -8.33 21.01
CA GLY A 196 -8.14 -7.45 22.18
C GLY A 196 -7.54 -6.08 21.85
N LEU A 197 -6.81 -5.97 20.73
CA LEU A 197 -6.34 -4.70 20.16
C LEU A 197 -7.47 -3.68 19.99
N PHE A 198 -8.68 -4.15 19.66
CA PHE A 198 -9.86 -3.31 19.43
C PHE A 198 -10.76 -3.17 20.66
N GLY A 199 -10.27 -3.58 21.85
CA GLY A 199 -11.02 -3.51 23.11
C GLY A 199 -12.07 -4.60 23.30
N MET A 200 -11.95 -5.74 22.59
CA MET A 200 -12.83 -6.91 22.74
C MET A 200 -12.32 -7.95 23.73
#